data_AF-D0LLN0-F1
#
_entry.id   AF-D0LLN0-F1
#
_cell.length_a   1.000
_cell.length_b   1.000
_cell.length_c   1.000
_cell.angle_alpha   90.00
_cell.angle_beta   90.00
_cell.angle_gamma   90.00
#
_symmetry.space_group_name_H-M   'P 1'
#
loop_
_entity.id
_entity.type
_entity.pdbx_description
1 polymer ?
#
loop_
_entity_poly.entity_id
_entity_poly.type
_entity_poly.pdbx_seq_one_letter_code
_entity_poly.pdbx_strand_id
1 'polypeptide(L)'
;MLGTRDLIRALVDVDNERSALQKAGAALDRKTRGKWVAKALGKRVQEISADATIVVDAVRDQRQINAVRNAFGARVQHVHLHAAIDELAQRYANRQSAVKEAKSYKDVQNDSTEKRVRKLARSADIVVDTGRSSAEDVFVRVASHLGLYGRSPERLVDVLIGGQYGSEGKGHIASYLSPEYDVLVRVGGPNAGHKVYEKPEPRTFHHLPSGTQRSESRGSKIVLGPGIVLFLPGLLREIADCALSKDRLSIDPNAMLIDESDRHFESETLASSIGSTAQGVGSATARRILRTAADPPVRLAGDENTLKPYIRESGEVLEGAFASGCRVFLEGTQGTGLSLFHGFYPHVTSRDTSVSGCLAEAGIAPSRVRRIIMVCRTYPIRVESPNKSTSGRLAQELEWTDIASRSGIPIEELRKNERTSTTNKSRRVGEFDWSLLRRAAFLNGPTDVALTFADYLSVKNRDARRFEQLTLETINFVEEVERVAAAPVSLIATRFHFRSIIDRRAW
;
A
#
# COMPACT_ATOMS: atom_id res chain seq x y z
N MET A 1 -5.46 20.63 -17.23
CA MET A 1 -4.74 21.92 -17.25
C MET A 1 -5.15 22.69 -18.50
N LEU A 2 -5.44 23.98 -18.41
CA LEU A 2 -5.85 24.83 -19.55
C LEU A 2 -4.88 26.00 -19.68
N GLY A 3 -4.25 26.16 -20.84
CA GLY A 3 -3.35 27.28 -21.09
C GLY A 3 -4.10 28.52 -21.57
N THR A 4 -3.65 29.71 -21.17
CA THR A 4 -4.19 30.99 -21.69
C THR A 4 -4.12 31.07 -23.23
N ARG A 5 -3.10 30.46 -23.85
CA ARG A 5 -2.97 30.32 -25.30
C ARG A 5 -4.19 29.61 -25.91
N ASP A 6 -4.55 28.47 -25.34
CA ASP A 6 -5.62 27.62 -25.88
C ASP A 6 -6.98 28.32 -25.74
N LEU A 7 -7.18 29.06 -24.64
CA LEU A 7 -8.36 29.91 -24.43
C LEU A 7 -8.45 31.06 -25.44
N ILE A 8 -7.32 31.72 -25.78
CA ILE A 8 -7.31 32.80 -26.77
C ILE A 8 -7.64 32.27 -28.16
N ARG A 9 -7.00 31.17 -28.57
CA ARG A 9 -7.21 30.58 -29.91
C ARG A 9 -8.62 29.98 -30.08
N ALA A 10 -9.28 29.60 -28.99
CA ALA A 10 -10.67 29.19 -29.01
C ALA A 10 -11.65 30.36 -29.22
N LEU A 11 -11.21 31.61 -29.01
CA LEU A 11 -12.07 32.80 -29.06
C LEU A 11 -11.76 33.73 -30.23
N VAL A 12 -10.52 33.72 -30.72
CA VAL A 12 -10.03 34.60 -31.77
C VAL A 12 -9.13 33.79 -32.69
N ASP A 13 -9.36 33.90 -33.99
CA ASP A 13 -8.47 33.32 -34.99
C ASP A 13 -7.18 34.13 -35.06
N VAL A 14 -6.09 33.57 -34.55
CA VAL A 14 -4.79 34.23 -34.43
C VAL A 14 -3.67 33.24 -34.65
N ASP A 15 -2.62 33.73 -35.30
CA ASP A 15 -1.38 32.99 -35.48
C ASP A 15 -0.82 32.53 -34.14
N ASN A 16 -0.21 31.35 -34.15
CA ASN A 16 0.41 30.75 -32.97
C ASN A 16 1.78 31.37 -32.67
N GLU A 17 1.86 32.70 -32.72
CA GLU A 17 3.02 33.50 -32.38
C GLU A 17 2.79 34.28 -31.08
N ARG A 18 3.82 34.38 -30.22
CA ARG A 18 3.70 34.97 -28.87
C ARG A 18 3.22 36.42 -28.91
N SER A 19 3.74 37.21 -29.86
CA SER A 19 3.37 38.61 -30.06
C SER A 19 1.91 38.75 -30.50
N ALA A 20 1.44 37.90 -31.41
CA ALA A 20 0.05 37.85 -31.86
C ALA A 20 -0.89 37.47 -30.71
N LEU A 21 -0.55 36.42 -29.94
CA LEU A 21 -1.30 35.98 -28.76
C LEU A 21 -1.34 37.04 -27.65
N GLN A 22 -0.24 37.76 -27.41
CA GLN A 22 -0.19 38.87 -26.44
C GLN A 22 -1.09 40.04 -26.89
N LYS A 23 -1.03 40.44 -28.16
CA LYS A 23 -1.88 41.50 -28.72
C LYS A 23 -3.36 41.11 -28.65
N ALA A 24 -3.69 39.87 -29.01
CA ALA A 24 -5.05 39.34 -28.96
C ALA A 24 -5.59 39.30 -27.53
N GLY A 25 -4.80 38.80 -26.58
CA GLY A 25 -5.15 38.81 -25.15
C GLY A 25 -5.39 40.23 -24.62
N ALA A 26 -4.51 41.18 -24.94
CA ALA A 26 -4.66 42.58 -24.53
C ALA A 26 -5.90 43.25 -25.17
N ALA A 27 -6.24 42.90 -26.41
CA ALA A 27 -7.46 43.37 -27.06
C ALA A 27 -8.72 42.81 -26.37
N LEU A 28 -8.73 41.52 -26.03
CA LEU A 28 -9.81 40.89 -25.26
C LEU A 28 -9.95 41.51 -23.86
N ASP A 29 -8.84 41.80 -23.18
CA ASP A 29 -8.84 42.46 -21.87
C ASP A 29 -9.44 43.86 -21.94
N ARG A 30 -9.09 44.66 -22.96
CA ARG A 30 -9.69 45.99 -23.18
C ARG A 30 -11.17 45.91 -23.50
N LYS A 31 -11.56 45.02 -24.42
CA LYS A 31 -12.96 44.87 -24.86
C LYS A 31 -13.88 44.37 -23.76
N THR A 32 -13.41 43.43 -22.94
CA THR A 32 -14.27 42.73 -21.97
C THR A 32 -13.98 43.10 -20.51
N ARG A 33 -13.00 43.98 -20.26
CA ARG A 33 -12.47 44.28 -18.92
C ARG A 33 -12.06 43.00 -18.18
N GLY A 34 -11.39 42.08 -18.88
CA GLY A 34 -10.90 40.80 -18.34
C GLY A 34 -11.96 39.67 -18.22
N LYS A 35 -13.24 39.95 -18.49
CA LYS A 35 -14.32 38.95 -18.35
C LYS A 35 -14.25 37.78 -19.33
N TRP A 36 -13.49 37.92 -20.42
CA TRP A 36 -13.34 36.86 -21.42
C TRP A 36 -12.75 35.57 -20.84
N VAL A 37 -11.86 35.66 -19.82
CA VAL A 37 -11.25 34.49 -19.18
C VAL A 37 -12.32 33.65 -18.47
N ALA A 38 -13.17 34.29 -17.65
CA ALA A 38 -14.26 33.61 -16.96
C ALA A 38 -15.24 32.96 -17.95
N LYS A 39 -15.59 33.67 -19.03
CA LYS A 39 -16.45 33.13 -20.10
C LYS A 39 -15.83 31.91 -20.78
N ALA A 40 -14.54 31.96 -21.10
CA ALA A 40 -13.82 30.87 -21.74
C ALA A 40 -13.72 29.62 -20.85
N LEU A 41 -13.57 29.84 -19.54
CA LEU A 41 -13.52 28.76 -18.55
C LEU A 41 -14.89 28.12 -18.29
N GLY A 42 -16.00 28.84 -18.50
CA GLY A 42 -17.34 28.42 -18.09
C GLY A 42 -17.73 26.99 -18.53
N LYS A 43 -17.50 26.63 -19.79
CA LYS A 43 -17.82 25.28 -20.30
C LYS A 43 -17.02 24.18 -19.59
N ARG A 44 -15.74 24.45 -19.29
CA ARG A 44 -14.85 23.49 -18.63
C ARG A 44 -15.12 23.38 -17.13
N VAL A 45 -15.52 24.48 -16.49
CA VAL A 45 -15.91 24.48 -15.08
C VAL A 45 -17.21 23.69 -14.86
N GLN A 46 -18.11 23.65 -15.85
CA GLN A 46 -19.31 22.81 -15.80
C GLN A 46 -19.02 21.30 -15.89
N GLU A 47 -17.86 20.91 -16.41
CA GLU A 47 -17.44 19.49 -16.55
C GLU A 47 -16.78 18.95 -15.27
N ILE A 48 -16.44 19.81 -14.30
CA ILE A 48 -15.78 19.41 -13.05
C ILE A 48 -16.74 19.48 -11.85
N SER A 49 -16.45 18.68 -10.83
CA SER A 49 -17.31 18.57 -9.65
C SER A 49 -17.55 19.92 -8.94
N ALA A 50 -18.71 20.04 -8.28
CA ALA A 50 -19.15 21.29 -7.65
C ALA A 50 -18.25 21.69 -6.46
N ASP A 51 -17.67 20.70 -5.78
CA ASP A 51 -16.73 20.80 -4.66
C ASP A 51 -15.27 20.99 -5.10
N ALA A 52 -14.96 20.90 -6.39
CA ALA A 52 -13.59 21.00 -6.88
C ALA A 52 -13.03 22.43 -6.79
N THR A 53 -11.87 22.58 -6.17
CA THR A 53 -11.10 23.83 -6.15
C THR A 53 -10.58 24.17 -7.55
N ILE A 54 -10.77 25.42 -7.98
CA ILE A 54 -10.26 25.96 -9.24
C ILE A 54 -8.99 26.75 -8.94
N VAL A 55 -7.84 26.19 -9.28
CA VAL A 55 -6.54 26.87 -9.15
C VAL A 55 -6.28 27.73 -10.38
N VAL A 56 -6.00 29.01 -10.16
CA VAL A 56 -5.60 29.97 -11.18
C VAL A 56 -4.19 30.44 -10.85
N ASP A 57 -3.21 29.97 -11.62
CA ASP A 57 -1.79 30.29 -11.44
C ASP A 57 -1.23 31.24 -12.51
N ALA A 58 -2.00 31.44 -13.59
CA ALA A 58 -1.60 32.24 -14.75
C ALA A 58 -2.65 33.32 -15.08
N VAL A 59 -2.51 34.50 -14.48
CA VAL A 59 -3.28 35.72 -14.78
C VAL A 59 -2.38 36.92 -14.99
N ARG A 60 -2.83 37.84 -15.84
CA ARG A 60 -2.05 39.02 -16.27
C ARG A 60 -2.63 40.34 -15.78
N ASP A 61 -3.87 40.33 -15.27
CA ASP A 61 -4.58 41.51 -14.80
C ASP A 61 -5.53 41.16 -13.64
N GLN A 62 -5.62 42.04 -12.64
CA GLN A 62 -6.51 41.87 -11.49
C GLN A 62 -7.98 41.66 -11.90
N ARG A 63 -8.40 42.32 -12.98
CA ARG A 63 -9.78 42.24 -13.47
C ARG A 63 -10.12 40.83 -13.97
N GLN A 64 -9.13 40.08 -14.47
CA GLN A 64 -9.34 38.70 -14.90
C GLN A 64 -9.67 37.81 -13.70
N ILE A 65 -8.83 37.84 -12.64
CA ILE A 65 -9.09 37.01 -11.45
C ILE A 65 -10.38 37.42 -10.74
N ASN A 66 -10.69 38.72 -10.68
CA ASN A 66 -11.95 39.20 -10.12
C ASN A 66 -13.15 38.69 -10.94
N ALA A 67 -13.05 38.69 -12.28
CA ALA A 67 -14.12 38.15 -13.13
C ALA A 67 -14.32 36.64 -12.94
N VAL A 68 -13.24 35.87 -12.76
CA VAL A 68 -13.28 34.42 -12.51
C VAL A 68 -13.89 34.14 -11.13
N ARG A 69 -13.47 34.86 -10.08
CA ARG A 69 -14.07 34.78 -8.74
C ARG A 69 -15.55 35.15 -8.75
N ASN A 70 -15.96 36.20 -9.47
CA ASN A 70 -17.37 36.56 -9.59
C ASN A 70 -18.21 35.50 -10.31
N ALA A 71 -17.62 34.77 -11.25
CA ALA A 71 -18.33 33.74 -12.02
C ALA A 71 -18.44 32.40 -11.28
N PHE A 72 -17.43 32.03 -10.49
CA PHE A 72 -17.33 30.69 -9.90
C PHE A 72 -17.28 30.67 -8.37
N GLY A 73 -17.26 31.83 -7.72
CA GLY A 73 -17.35 31.97 -6.27
C GLY A 73 -16.07 31.58 -5.50
N ALA A 74 -16.27 31.14 -4.26
CA ALA A 74 -15.21 30.91 -3.27
C ALA A 74 -14.27 29.71 -3.58
N ARG A 75 -14.65 28.85 -4.53
CA ARG A 75 -13.81 27.72 -4.98
C ARG A 75 -12.62 28.15 -5.85
N VAL A 76 -12.50 29.43 -6.22
CA VAL A 76 -11.38 29.95 -7.02
C VAL A 76 -10.23 30.37 -6.12
N GLN A 77 -9.09 29.72 -6.28
CA GLN A 77 -7.85 30.00 -5.56
C GLN A 77 -6.79 30.54 -6.51
N HIS A 78 -6.36 31.77 -6.29
CA HIS A 78 -5.31 32.44 -7.05
C HIS A 78 -3.95 32.15 -6.42
N VAL A 79 -3.11 31.45 -7.17
CA VAL A 79 -1.74 31.12 -6.80
C VAL A 79 -0.78 32.02 -7.56
N HIS A 80 0.06 32.77 -6.85
CA HIS A 80 1.09 33.59 -7.45
C HIS A 80 2.47 32.97 -7.22
N LEU A 81 3.09 32.53 -8.30
CA LEU A 81 4.45 32.02 -8.30
C LEU A 81 5.43 33.16 -8.64
N HIS A 82 6.46 33.36 -7.81
CA HIS A 82 7.49 34.36 -8.07
C HIS A 82 8.91 33.80 -7.88
N ALA A 83 9.92 34.55 -8.33
CA ALA A 83 11.34 34.30 -8.08
C ALA A 83 12.13 35.60 -8.28
N ALA A 84 13.41 35.60 -7.91
CA ALA A 84 14.33 36.70 -8.21
C ALA A 84 14.44 36.95 -9.72
N ILE A 85 14.76 38.18 -10.11
CA ILE A 85 14.83 38.60 -11.52
C ILE A 85 15.86 37.77 -12.28
N ASP A 86 17.04 37.57 -11.69
CA ASP A 86 18.15 36.86 -12.31
C ASP A 86 17.80 35.38 -12.54
N GLU A 87 17.10 34.77 -11.59
CA GLU A 87 16.57 33.41 -11.68
C GLU A 87 15.54 33.30 -12.82
N LEU A 88 14.61 34.24 -12.93
CA LEU A 88 13.63 34.26 -14.02
C LEU A 88 14.31 34.48 -15.39
N ALA A 89 15.36 35.30 -15.44
CA ALA A 89 16.15 35.51 -16.65
C ALA A 89 16.88 34.23 -17.08
N GLN A 90 17.48 33.50 -16.13
CA GLN A 90 18.15 32.23 -16.39
C GLN A 90 17.16 31.15 -16.85
N ARG A 91 16.01 31.03 -16.19
CA ARG A 91 14.92 30.12 -16.60
C ARG A 91 14.39 30.44 -17.99
N TYR A 92 14.27 31.72 -18.32
CA TYR A 92 13.87 32.16 -19.65
C TYR A 92 14.90 31.78 -20.71
N ALA A 93 16.20 31.99 -20.45
CA ALA A 93 17.27 31.62 -21.36
C ALA A 93 17.36 30.10 -21.61
N ASN A 94 17.08 29.29 -20.58
CA ASN A 94 17.14 27.83 -20.65
C ASN A 94 15.86 27.17 -21.18
N ARG A 95 14.83 27.95 -21.52
CA ARG A 95 13.52 27.41 -21.91
C ARG A 95 13.56 26.89 -23.35
N GLN A 96 13.12 25.65 -23.55
CA GLN A 96 12.80 25.14 -24.89
C GLN A 96 11.38 25.61 -25.27
N SER A 97 11.28 26.61 -26.14
CA SER A 97 9.98 27.15 -26.59
C SER A 97 9.60 26.63 -27.98
N ALA A 98 8.34 26.21 -28.13
CA ALA A 98 7.73 25.85 -29.41
C ALA A 98 7.30 27.07 -30.27
N VAL A 99 7.56 28.29 -29.79
CA VAL A 99 7.14 29.57 -30.41
C VAL A 99 8.33 30.53 -30.44
N LYS A 100 8.46 31.34 -31.51
CA LYS A 100 9.44 32.43 -31.57
C LYS A 100 9.24 33.41 -30.41
N GLU A 101 10.22 33.49 -29.51
CA GLU A 101 10.16 34.31 -28.29
C GLU A 101 10.86 35.68 -28.44
N ALA A 102 10.71 36.54 -27.42
CA ALA A 102 11.43 37.80 -27.35
C ALA A 102 12.93 37.57 -27.17
N LYS A 103 13.77 38.51 -27.65
CA LYS A 103 15.23 38.37 -27.70
C LYS A 103 15.88 38.26 -26.32
N SER A 104 15.28 38.83 -25.28
CA SER A 104 15.80 38.75 -23.90
C SER A 104 14.68 38.81 -22.84
N TYR A 105 14.96 38.31 -21.62
CA TYR A 105 14.04 38.47 -20.48
C TYR A 105 13.82 39.94 -20.10
N LYS A 106 14.81 40.81 -20.37
CA LYS A 106 14.69 42.27 -20.17
C LYS A 106 13.59 42.89 -21.05
N ASP A 107 13.42 42.39 -22.26
CA ASP A 107 12.33 42.81 -23.16
C ASP A 107 10.96 42.39 -22.63
N VAL A 108 10.88 41.18 -22.05
CA VAL A 108 9.68 40.69 -21.36
C VAL A 108 9.37 41.56 -20.14
N GLN A 109 10.37 41.92 -19.35
CA GLN A 109 10.19 42.79 -18.18
C GLN A 109 9.74 44.20 -18.55
N ASN A 110 10.09 44.69 -19.75
CA ASN A 110 9.68 45.99 -20.24
C ASN A 110 8.23 46.04 -20.73
N ASP A 111 7.62 44.89 -20.99
CA ASP A 111 6.20 44.79 -21.35
C ASP A 111 5.30 45.32 -20.22
N SER A 112 4.37 46.20 -20.60
CA SER A 112 3.48 46.88 -19.64
C SER A 112 2.53 45.92 -18.91
N THR A 113 2.26 44.75 -19.48
CA THR A 113 1.41 43.71 -18.89
C THR A 113 2.21 42.90 -17.90
N GLU A 114 3.42 42.46 -18.25
CA GLU A 114 4.32 41.70 -17.37
C GLU A 114 4.72 42.50 -16.11
N LYS A 115 4.94 43.82 -16.24
CA LYS A 115 5.18 44.70 -15.08
C LYS A 115 4.05 44.67 -14.05
N ARG A 116 2.80 44.45 -14.49
CA ARG A 116 1.62 44.42 -13.60
C ARG A 116 1.46 43.07 -12.89
N VAL A 117 1.99 41.98 -13.46
CA VAL A 117 1.87 40.63 -12.90
C VAL A 117 2.44 40.56 -11.48
N ARG A 118 3.59 41.19 -11.22
CA ARG A 118 4.19 41.21 -9.87
C ARG A 118 3.30 41.84 -8.80
N LYS A 119 2.40 42.76 -9.18
CA LYS A 119 1.46 43.39 -8.24
C LYS A 119 0.34 42.43 -7.82
N LEU A 120 0.07 41.40 -8.62
CA LEU A 120 -0.99 40.41 -8.35
C LEU A 120 -0.71 39.59 -7.10
N ALA A 121 0.56 39.45 -6.70
CA ALA A 121 0.95 38.83 -5.43
C ALA A 121 0.17 39.39 -4.22
N ARG A 122 -0.13 40.70 -4.21
CA ARG A 122 -0.87 41.37 -3.12
C ARG A 122 -2.33 40.93 -2.99
N SER A 123 -2.87 40.28 -4.02
CA SER A 123 -4.27 39.88 -4.11
C SER A 123 -4.45 38.37 -4.29
N ALA A 124 -3.34 37.64 -4.31
CA ALA A 124 -3.30 36.19 -4.43
C ALA A 124 -3.65 35.57 -3.08
N ASP A 125 -4.33 34.42 -3.15
CA ASP A 125 -4.66 33.63 -1.96
C ASP A 125 -3.41 32.89 -1.47
N ILE A 126 -2.55 32.48 -2.39
CA ILE A 126 -1.32 31.75 -2.13
C ILE A 126 -0.18 32.42 -2.89
N VAL A 127 0.94 32.70 -2.21
CA VAL A 127 2.15 33.25 -2.83
C VAL A 127 3.31 32.31 -2.54
N VAL A 128 3.96 31.80 -3.58
CA VAL A 128 5.08 30.84 -3.45
C VAL A 128 6.31 31.38 -4.18
N ASP A 129 7.38 31.60 -3.42
CA ASP A 129 8.71 31.81 -3.98
C ASP A 129 9.24 30.50 -4.54
N THR A 130 9.55 30.49 -5.83
CA THR A 130 10.03 29.33 -6.57
C THR A 130 11.56 29.34 -6.77
N GLY A 131 12.26 30.39 -6.32
CA GLY A 131 13.67 30.63 -6.65
C GLY A 131 14.63 29.55 -6.14
N ARG A 132 14.26 28.83 -5.08
CA ARG A 132 15.01 27.69 -4.52
C ARG A 132 14.15 26.44 -4.40
N SER A 133 13.19 26.29 -5.31
CA SER A 133 12.23 25.20 -5.29
C SER A 133 12.24 24.51 -6.66
N SER A 134 12.29 23.18 -6.64
CA SER A 134 11.93 22.37 -7.78
C SER A 134 10.45 22.54 -8.13
N ALA A 135 10.01 22.04 -9.29
CA ALA A 135 8.60 22.07 -9.64
C ALA A 135 7.72 21.29 -8.63
N GLU A 136 8.26 20.20 -8.09
CA GLU A 136 7.62 19.37 -7.09
C GLU A 136 7.50 20.11 -5.74
N ASP A 137 8.56 20.80 -5.30
CA ASP A 137 8.50 21.63 -4.09
C ASP A 137 7.42 22.71 -4.18
N VAL A 138 7.30 23.36 -5.35
CA VAL A 138 6.27 24.37 -5.61
C VAL A 138 4.88 23.73 -5.54
N PHE A 139 4.70 22.60 -6.21
CA PHE A 139 3.44 21.85 -6.19
C PHE A 139 3.04 21.49 -4.75
N VAL A 140 3.96 20.90 -3.99
CA VAL A 140 3.71 20.49 -2.60
C VAL A 140 3.29 21.70 -1.76
N ARG A 141 4.03 22.80 -1.85
CA ARG A 141 3.73 24.02 -1.09
C ARG A 141 2.36 24.60 -1.44
N VAL A 142 2.00 24.64 -2.72
CA VAL A 142 0.68 25.12 -3.16
C VAL A 142 -0.42 24.20 -2.64
N ALA A 143 -0.29 22.89 -2.84
CA ALA A 143 -1.27 21.92 -2.39
C ALA A 143 -1.42 21.90 -0.85
N SER A 144 -0.35 22.13 -0.08
CA SER A 144 -0.42 22.30 1.37
C SER A 144 -1.25 23.53 1.78
N HIS A 145 -1.07 24.67 1.11
CA HIS A 145 -1.88 25.88 1.39
C HIS A 145 -3.35 25.68 1.02
N LEU A 146 -3.62 24.84 0.01
CA LEU A 146 -4.97 24.43 -0.36
C LEU A 146 -5.57 23.39 0.59
N GLY A 147 -4.83 22.94 1.61
CA GLY A 147 -5.28 21.92 2.55
C GLY A 147 -5.36 20.50 1.98
N LEU A 148 -4.78 20.25 0.81
CA LEU A 148 -4.88 18.96 0.11
C LEU A 148 -4.05 17.86 0.79
N TYR A 149 -3.03 18.23 1.57
CA TYR A 149 -2.22 17.32 2.38
C TYR A 149 -2.63 17.27 3.85
N GLY A 150 -3.81 17.80 4.20
CA GLY A 150 -4.31 17.77 5.57
C GLY A 150 -4.36 16.34 6.11
N ARG A 151 -3.75 16.10 7.28
CA ARG A 151 -3.94 14.84 7.99
C ARG A 151 -5.40 14.76 8.44
N SER A 152 -6.22 13.96 7.77
CA SER A 152 -7.43 13.46 8.43
C SER A 152 -7.00 12.81 9.77
N PRO A 153 -7.58 13.21 10.92
CA PRO A 153 -7.26 12.59 12.21
C PRO A 153 -7.71 11.12 12.27
N GLU A 154 -8.47 10.68 11.27
CA GLU A 154 -8.99 9.33 11.20
C GLU A 154 -7.87 8.31 11.02
N ARG A 155 -7.94 7.29 11.87
CA ARG A 155 -7.16 6.07 11.75
C ARG A 155 -7.93 5.15 10.81
N LEU A 156 -7.33 4.82 9.67
CA LEU A 156 -8.00 4.13 8.56
C LEU A 156 -7.34 2.79 8.19
N VAL A 157 -6.25 2.41 8.87
CA VAL A 157 -5.45 1.24 8.52
C VAL A 157 -5.66 0.11 9.54
N ASP A 158 -6.10 -1.04 9.09
CA ASP A 158 -6.08 -2.27 9.88
C ASP A 158 -4.92 -3.15 9.42
N VAL A 159 -4.14 -3.67 10.36
CA VAL A 159 -2.95 -4.48 10.08
C VAL A 159 -3.18 -5.91 10.52
N LEU A 160 -2.96 -6.87 9.62
CA LEU A 160 -3.02 -8.31 9.92
C LEU A 160 -1.60 -8.88 10.04
N ILE A 161 -1.26 -9.47 11.18
CA ILE A 161 0.05 -10.08 11.45
C ILE A 161 -0.09 -11.47 12.07
N GLY A 162 0.99 -12.28 12.04
CA GLY A 162 1.03 -13.58 12.70
C GLY A 162 1.65 -13.47 14.10
N GLY A 163 1.03 -14.11 15.10
CA GLY A 163 1.55 -14.11 16.48
C GLY A 163 2.64 -15.17 16.72
N GLN A 164 2.83 -16.13 15.82
CA GLN A 164 3.65 -17.32 16.06
C GLN A 164 4.73 -17.48 14.98
N TYR A 165 4.88 -18.67 14.41
CA TYR A 165 5.94 -19.02 13.45
C TYR A 165 5.47 -19.05 11.98
N GLY A 166 4.39 -18.35 11.65
CA GLY A 166 3.76 -18.44 10.34
C GLY A 166 2.75 -19.60 10.25
N SER A 167 2.01 -19.64 9.15
CA SER A 167 0.97 -20.65 8.87
C SER A 167 -0.16 -20.73 9.92
N GLU A 168 -0.46 -19.61 10.57
CA GLU A 168 -1.56 -19.42 11.50
C GLU A 168 -2.91 -19.22 10.80
N GLY A 169 -3.01 -19.42 9.48
CA GLY A 169 -4.27 -19.19 8.74
C GLY A 169 -4.55 -17.72 8.40
N LYS A 170 -3.53 -16.85 8.39
CA LYS A 170 -3.66 -15.44 7.98
C LYS A 170 -4.41 -15.25 6.67
N GLY A 171 -4.10 -16.03 5.64
CA GLY A 171 -4.77 -15.93 4.34
C GLY A 171 -6.28 -16.14 4.41
N HIS A 172 -6.73 -17.07 5.26
CA HIS A 172 -8.15 -17.33 5.47
C HIS A 172 -8.85 -16.12 6.12
N ILE A 173 -8.26 -15.58 7.18
CA ILE A 173 -8.76 -14.39 7.89
C ILE A 173 -8.73 -13.16 6.97
N ALA A 174 -7.61 -12.92 6.28
CA ALA A 174 -7.44 -11.82 5.33
C ALA A 174 -8.51 -11.85 4.23
N SER A 175 -8.75 -13.03 3.65
CA SER A 175 -9.76 -13.21 2.61
C SER A 175 -11.18 -12.98 3.13
N TYR A 176 -11.48 -13.38 4.36
CA TYR A 176 -12.79 -13.15 4.98
C TYR A 176 -13.06 -11.66 5.22
N LEU A 177 -12.05 -10.93 5.69
CA LEU A 177 -12.15 -9.51 6.04
C LEU A 177 -12.06 -8.58 4.83
N SER A 178 -11.37 -8.97 3.75
CA SER A 178 -11.06 -8.09 2.62
C SER A 178 -12.26 -7.37 1.96
N PRO A 179 -13.49 -7.92 1.91
CA PRO A 179 -14.63 -7.21 1.35
C PRO A 179 -15.02 -5.94 2.13
N GLU A 180 -14.50 -5.74 3.34
CA GLU A 180 -14.73 -4.53 4.15
C GLU A 180 -13.85 -3.34 3.72
N TYR A 181 -12.80 -3.54 2.92
CA TYR A 181 -11.74 -2.55 2.72
C TYR A 181 -11.64 -2.05 1.28
N ASP A 182 -11.36 -0.78 1.12
CA ASP A 182 -11.23 -0.11 -0.19
C ASP A 182 -9.85 -0.33 -0.80
N VAL A 183 -8.83 -0.52 0.03
CA VAL A 183 -7.46 -0.77 -0.41
C VAL A 183 -6.88 -1.96 0.34
N LEU A 184 -6.32 -2.92 -0.38
CA LEU A 184 -5.58 -4.04 0.17
C LEU A 184 -4.09 -3.85 -0.12
N VAL A 185 -3.27 -3.90 0.92
CA VAL A 185 -1.81 -3.68 0.84
C VAL A 185 -1.09 -4.97 1.22
N ARG A 186 -0.07 -5.35 0.45
CA ARG A 186 0.81 -6.49 0.75
C ARG A 186 2.25 -6.04 0.91
N VAL A 187 2.95 -6.67 1.85
CA VAL A 187 4.38 -6.51 2.14
C VAL A 187 5.04 -7.88 2.31
N GLY A 188 6.37 -7.94 2.42
CA GLY A 188 7.12 -9.19 2.58
C GLY A 188 7.49 -9.85 1.26
N GLY A 189 7.44 -11.18 1.18
CA GLY A 189 7.87 -11.89 -0.03
C GLY A 189 7.21 -13.26 -0.22
N PRO A 190 7.51 -13.96 -1.34
CA PRO A 190 6.87 -15.22 -1.73
C PRO A 190 7.21 -16.42 -0.83
N ASN A 191 8.05 -16.25 0.18
CA ASN A 191 8.37 -17.28 1.17
C ASN A 191 7.23 -17.57 2.16
N ALA A 192 6.10 -16.85 2.08
CA ALA A 192 4.85 -17.23 2.76
C ALA A 192 3.70 -17.36 1.76
N GLY A 193 3.25 -18.60 1.54
CA GLY A 193 1.98 -18.87 0.85
C GLY A 193 0.79 -18.71 1.79
N HIS A 194 -0.18 -17.89 1.39
CA HIS A 194 -1.42 -17.66 2.11
C HIS A 194 -2.55 -18.40 1.40
N LYS A 195 -2.95 -19.54 1.98
CA LYS A 195 -4.01 -20.39 1.44
C LYS A 195 -5.38 -19.80 1.75
N VAL A 196 -6.23 -19.74 0.73
CA VAL A 196 -7.57 -19.15 0.75
C VAL A 196 -8.57 -20.20 0.29
N TYR A 197 -9.70 -20.25 0.99
CA TYR A 197 -10.80 -21.12 0.58
C TYR A 197 -11.49 -20.56 -0.67
N GLU A 198 -11.43 -21.33 -1.76
CA GLU A 198 -12.07 -21.08 -3.05
C GLU A 198 -12.59 -22.41 -3.61
N LYS A 199 -13.59 -22.37 -4.50
CA LYS A 199 -14.12 -23.55 -5.20
C LYS A 199 -13.68 -23.50 -6.67
N PRO A 200 -13.34 -24.62 -7.32
CA PRO A 200 -13.40 -26.00 -6.81
C PRO A 200 -12.25 -26.38 -5.86
N GLU A 201 -11.10 -25.75 -5.99
CA GLU A 201 -9.89 -26.03 -5.20
C GLU A 201 -9.42 -24.77 -4.45
N PRO A 202 -8.78 -24.92 -3.28
CA PRO A 202 -8.18 -23.79 -2.58
C PRO A 202 -7.08 -23.11 -3.41
N ARG A 203 -7.03 -21.78 -3.36
CA ARG A 203 -5.98 -20.98 -3.99
C ARG A 203 -4.93 -20.55 -2.97
N THR A 204 -3.67 -20.39 -3.39
CA THR A 204 -2.58 -19.89 -2.53
C THR A 204 -1.98 -18.65 -3.16
N PHE A 205 -1.95 -17.56 -2.39
CA PHE A 205 -1.32 -16.30 -2.79
C PHE A 205 0.05 -16.15 -2.15
N HIS A 206 1.04 -15.73 -2.92
CA HIS A 206 2.41 -15.45 -2.49
C HIS A 206 2.75 -13.97 -2.63
N HIS A 207 2.26 -13.30 -3.69
CA HIS A 207 2.56 -11.91 -3.96
C HIS A 207 1.37 -10.99 -3.76
N LEU A 208 0.19 -11.35 -4.25
CA LEU A 208 -1.01 -10.54 -4.09
C LEU A 208 -1.62 -10.72 -2.69
N PRO A 209 -2.36 -9.73 -2.16
CA PRO A 209 -3.16 -9.93 -0.96
C PRO A 209 -4.13 -11.11 -1.12
N SER A 210 -4.35 -11.87 -0.05
CA SER A 210 -5.23 -13.05 -0.01
C SER A 210 -6.70 -12.71 -0.31
N GLY A 211 -7.06 -11.44 -0.15
CA GLY A 211 -8.39 -10.90 -0.40
C GLY A 211 -8.63 -10.42 -1.82
N THR A 212 -7.66 -10.55 -2.74
CA THR A 212 -7.70 -9.93 -4.08
C THR A 212 -8.96 -10.28 -4.87
N GLN A 213 -9.31 -11.57 -4.97
CA GLN A 213 -10.52 -12.00 -5.68
C GLN A 213 -11.79 -11.63 -4.93
N ARG A 214 -11.83 -11.86 -3.61
CA ARG A 214 -13.04 -11.60 -2.79
C ARG A 214 -13.44 -10.14 -2.71
N SER A 215 -12.49 -9.23 -2.87
CA SER A 215 -12.71 -7.79 -2.85
C SER A 215 -13.06 -7.19 -4.22
N GLU A 216 -13.18 -8.03 -5.26
CA GLU A 216 -13.46 -7.58 -6.62
C GLU A 216 -14.80 -6.85 -6.77
N SER A 217 -15.87 -7.37 -6.13
CA SER A 217 -17.20 -6.74 -6.18
C SER A 217 -17.24 -5.34 -5.55
N ARG A 218 -16.33 -5.08 -4.59
CA ARG A 218 -16.13 -3.73 -4.01
C ARG A 218 -15.28 -2.84 -4.92
N GLY A 219 -14.53 -3.42 -5.85
CA GLY A 219 -13.57 -2.70 -6.68
C GLY A 219 -12.31 -2.29 -5.92
N SER A 220 -11.96 -2.98 -4.84
CA SER A 220 -10.84 -2.58 -3.97
C SER A 220 -9.54 -2.47 -4.73
N LYS A 221 -8.75 -1.43 -4.45
CA LYS A 221 -7.41 -1.24 -5.00
C LYS A 221 -6.44 -2.20 -4.34
N ILE A 222 -5.47 -2.68 -5.09
CA ILE A 222 -4.41 -3.57 -4.65
C ILE A 222 -3.09 -2.80 -4.72
N VAL A 223 -2.35 -2.77 -3.62
CA VAL A 223 -1.07 -2.07 -3.51
C VAL A 223 0.01 -3.05 -3.02
N LEU A 224 1.10 -3.16 -3.77
CA LEU A 224 2.30 -3.87 -3.34
C LEU A 224 3.32 -2.81 -2.91
N GLY A 225 3.66 -2.77 -1.61
CA GLY A 225 4.45 -1.70 -1.01
C GLY A 225 5.95 -1.73 -1.37
N PRO A 226 6.71 -0.65 -1.13
CA PRO A 226 8.12 -0.52 -1.52
C PRO A 226 9.05 -1.54 -0.86
N GLY A 227 8.69 -2.04 0.32
CA GLY A 227 9.46 -3.05 1.05
C GLY A 227 9.28 -4.47 0.53
N ILE A 228 8.30 -4.71 -0.36
CA ILE A 228 8.01 -6.06 -0.86
C ILE A 228 9.13 -6.60 -1.76
N VAL A 229 9.29 -7.92 -1.75
CA VAL A 229 10.21 -8.68 -2.57
C VAL A 229 9.40 -9.61 -3.48
N LEU A 230 9.62 -9.53 -4.79
CA LEU A 230 8.76 -10.12 -5.83
C LEU A 230 9.54 -11.09 -6.70
N PHE A 231 8.91 -12.20 -7.05
CA PHE A 231 9.42 -13.13 -8.05
C PHE A 231 8.55 -12.98 -9.29
N LEU A 232 9.11 -12.37 -10.34
CA LEU A 232 8.35 -11.89 -11.49
C LEU A 232 7.47 -12.99 -12.14
N PRO A 233 7.96 -14.22 -12.42
CA PRO A 233 7.11 -15.26 -13.00
C PRO A 233 5.92 -15.65 -12.12
N GLY A 234 6.12 -15.68 -10.80
CA GLY A 234 5.06 -15.97 -9.83
C GLY A 234 4.01 -14.87 -9.77
N LEU A 235 4.46 -13.61 -9.71
CA LEU A 235 3.58 -12.44 -9.70
C LEU A 235 2.72 -12.35 -10.97
N LEU A 236 3.34 -12.49 -12.15
CA LEU A 236 2.61 -12.42 -13.43
C LEU A 236 1.54 -13.51 -13.54
N ARG A 237 1.81 -14.70 -13.01
CA ARG A 237 0.82 -15.77 -12.91
C ARG A 237 -0.34 -15.38 -12.01
N GLU A 238 -0.08 -14.87 -10.81
CA GLU A 238 -1.14 -14.44 -9.89
C GLU A 238 -2.00 -13.29 -10.46
N ILE A 239 -1.38 -12.35 -11.19
CA ILE A 239 -2.08 -11.26 -11.90
C ILE A 239 -3.04 -11.84 -12.94
N ALA A 240 -2.56 -12.78 -13.76
CA ALA A 240 -3.36 -13.43 -14.80
C ALA A 240 -4.50 -14.26 -14.19
N ASP A 241 -4.21 -15.06 -13.15
CA ASP A 241 -5.15 -15.94 -12.46
C ASP A 241 -6.31 -15.16 -11.81
N CYS A 242 -6.07 -13.90 -11.42
CA CYS A 242 -7.07 -13.01 -10.84
C CYS A 242 -7.69 -12.04 -11.85
N ALA A 243 -7.30 -12.11 -13.12
CA ALA A 243 -7.70 -11.17 -14.18
C ALA A 243 -7.56 -9.69 -13.75
N LEU A 244 -6.47 -9.35 -13.04
CA LEU A 244 -6.30 -8.01 -12.49
C LEU A 244 -6.11 -6.97 -13.58
N SER A 245 -6.98 -5.95 -13.58
CA SER A 245 -6.82 -4.80 -14.47
C SER A 245 -5.71 -3.88 -13.98
N LYS A 246 -5.09 -3.17 -14.93
CA LYS A 246 -4.08 -2.14 -14.66
C LYS A 246 -4.54 -1.09 -13.66
N ASP A 247 -5.85 -0.81 -13.59
CA ASP A 247 -6.41 0.22 -12.72
C ASP A 247 -6.66 -0.28 -11.30
N ARG A 248 -6.73 -1.60 -11.07
CA ARG A 248 -6.86 -2.18 -9.71
C ARG A 248 -5.53 -2.43 -9.04
N LEU A 249 -4.48 -2.79 -9.77
CA LEU A 249 -3.16 -3.14 -9.20
C LEU A 249 -2.16 -1.99 -9.32
N SER A 250 -1.52 -1.64 -8.21
CA SER A 250 -0.41 -0.71 -8.10
C SER A 250 0.79 -1.40 -7.47
N ILE A 251 1.93 -1.36 -8.14
CA ILE A 251 3.20 -1.91 -7.67
C ILE A 251 4.15 -0.74 -7.47
N ASP A 252 4.69 -0.61 -6.26
CA ASP A 252 5.67 0.43 -5.98
C ASP A 252 6.94 0.22 -6.83
N PRO A 253 7.48 1.27 -7.48
CA PRO A 253 8.68 1.13 -8.30
C PRO A 253 9.89 0.64 -7.52
N ASN A 254 9.95 0.84 -6.20
CA ASN A 254 11.05 0.39 -5.34
C ASN A 254 10.91 -1.05 -4.84
N ALA A 255 9.87 -1.79 -5.25
CA ALA A 255 9.74 -3.20 -4.92
C ALA A 255 10.92 -4.00 -5.50
N MET A 256 11.53 -4.87 -4.68
CA MET A 256 12.72 -5.64 -5.06
C MET A 256 12.33 -6.85 -5.92
N LEU A 257 13.06 -7.11 -7.00
CA LEU A 257 12.89 -8.32 -7.80
C LEU A 257 13.89 -9.43 -7.42
N ILE A 258 13.39 -10.65 -7.30
CA ILE A 258 14.14 -11.88 -7.07
C ILE A 258 14.59 -12.43 -8.42
N ASP A 259 15.87 -12.74 -8.53
CA ASP A 259 16.43 -13.45 -9.69
C ASP A 259 16.56 -14.95 -9.40
N GLU A 260 16.68 -15.77 -10.45
CA GLU A 260 16.86 -17.22 -10.28
C GLU A 260 18.14 -17.57 -9.51
N SER A 261 19.19 -16.74 -9.62
CA SER A 261 20.43 -16.91 -8.86
C SER A 261 20.21 -16.79 -7.35
N ASP A 262 19.31 -15.92 -6.90
CA ASP A 262 18.93 -15.81 -5.49
C ASP A 262 18.30 -17.10 -4.97
N ARG A 263 17.39 -17.67 -5.77
CA ARG A 263 16.71 -18.93 -5.44
C ARG A 263 17.69 -20.10 -5.40
N HIS A 264 18.59 -20.14 -6.38
CA HIS A 264 19.62 -21.17 -6.49
C HIS A 264 20.57 -21.11 -5.30
N PHE A 265 21.10 -19.92 -4.99
CA PHE A 265 21.97 -19.70 -3.82
C PHE A 265 21.31 -20.17 -2.52
N GLU A 266 20.05 -19.78 -2.28
CA GLU A 266 19.34 -20.21 -1.07
C GLU A 266 19.11 -21.72 -1.02
N SER A 267 18.85 -22.36 -2.16
CA SER A 267 18.67 -23.80 -2.25
C SER A 267 19.94 -24.56 -1.88
N GLU A 268 21.11 -24.06 -2.27
CA GLU A 268 22.40 -24.71 -2.00
C GLU A 268 22.93 -24.44 -0.58
N THR A 269 22.60 -23.29 0.00
CA THR A 269 23.20 -22.82 1.27
C THR A 269 22.21 -22.78 2.43
N LEU A 270 21.10 -22.05 2.28
CA LEU A 270 20.17 -21.72 3.37
C LEU A 270 19.12 -22.81 3.63
N ALA A 271 18.76 -23.60 2.61
CA ALA A 271 17.77 -24.66 2.75
C ALA A 271 18.24 -25.78 3.68
N SER A 272 19.52 -26.15 3.58
CA SER A 272 20.16 -27.19 4.42
C SER A 272 20.51 -26.68 5.81
N SER A 273 20.86 -25.40 5.95
CA SER A 273 21.31 -24.82 7.23
C SER A 273 20.16 -24.35 8.12
N ILE A 274 19.27 -23.48 7.63
CA ILE A 274 18.22 -22.85 8.46
C ILE A 274 16.81 -23.32 8.11
N GLY A 275 16.68 -24.18 7.10
CA GLY A 275 15.38 -24.63 6.60
C GLY A 275 14.66 -23.58 5.76
N SER A 276 15.41 -22.77 4.99
CA SER A 276 14.83 -21.79 4.07
C SER A 276 13.85 -22.45 3.07
N THR A 277 12.84 -21.68 2.64
CA THR A 277 11.93 -22.07 1.57
C THR A 277 12.56 -22.01 0.18
N ALA A 278 13.82 -21.56 0.08
CA ALA A 278 14.58 -21.40 -1.17
C ALA A 278 13.79 -20.62 -2.25
N GLN A 279 13.16 -19.53 -1.82
CA GLN A 279 12.41 -18.64 -2.71
C GLN A 279 13.21 -17.40 -3.10
N GLY A 280 14.46 -17.27 -2.64
CA GLY A 280 15.36 -16.16 -3.01
C GLY A 280 15.11 -14.87 -2.23
N VAL A 281 14.23 -14.88 -1.22
CA VAL A 281 13.83 -13.67 -0.48
C VAL A 281 14.99 -13.12 0.35
N GLY A 282 15.71 -13.97 1.07
CA GLY A 282 16.85 -13.58 1.89
C GLY A 282 18.02 -13.11 1.03
N SER A 283 18.35 -13.85 -0.03
CA SER A 283 19.41 -13.46 -0.98
C SER A 283 19.10 -12.12 -1.67
N ALA A 284 17.88 -11.94 -2.20
CA ALA A 284 17.47 -10.68 -2.81
C ALA A 284 17.46 -9.51 -1.81
N THR A 285 17.05 -9.76 -0.56
CA THR A 285 17.13 -8.75 0.51
C THR A 285 18.58 -8.36 0.80
N ALA A 286 19.49 -9.32 0.87
CA ALA A 286 20.92 -9.06 1.05
C ALA A 286 21.49 -8.24 -0.11
N ARG A 287 21.12 -8.55 -1.37
CA ARG A 287 21.50 -7.73 -2.54
C ARG A 287 21.00 -6.29 -2.40
N ARG A 288 19.76 -6.08 -1.99
CA ARG A 288 19.20 -4.74 -1.74
C ARG A 288 20.01 -3.96 -0.70
N ILE A 289 20.50 -4.63 0.35
CA ILE A 289 21.37 -4.04 1.37
C ILE A 289 22.74 -3.66 0.81
N LEU A 290 23.32 -4.51 -0.06
CA LEU A 290 24.62 -4.27 -0.72
C LEU A 290 24.56 -3.19 -1.81
N ARG A 291 23.37 -2.84 -2.31
CA ARG A 291 23.16 -1.76 -3.29
C ARG A 291 24.01 -1.98 -4.56
N THR A 292 24.85 -1.01 -4.92
CA THR A 292 25.72 -1.05 -6.10
C THR A 292 26.86 -2.06 -5.98
N ALA A 293 27.13 -2.60 -4.79
CA ALA A 293 28.13 -3.65 -4.59
C ALA A 293 27.54 -5.07 -4.70
N ALA A 294 26.22 -5.20 -4.95
CA ALA A 294 25.58 -6.50 -5.11
C ALA A 294 25.98 -7.16 -6.44
N ASP A 295 26.22 -8.46 -6.39
CA ASP A 295 26.38 -9.32 -7.56
C ASP A 295 25.44 -10.53 -7.44
N PRO A 296 24.44 -10.68 -8.33
CA PRO A 296 24.11 -9.77 -9.43
C PRO A 296 23.57 -8.41 -8.95
N PRO A 297 23.59 -7.37 -9.82
CA PRO A 297 23.07 -6.06 -9.49
C PRO A 297 21.61 -6.08 -9.02
N VAL A 298 21.24 -5.08 -8.21
CA VAL A 298 19.87 -4.88 -7.75
C VAL A 298 18.94 -4.66 -8.94
N ARG A 299 17.76 -5.29 -8.91
CA ARG A 299 16.67 -5.08 -9.86
C ARG A 299 15.42 -4.64 -9.12
N LEU A 300 14.81 -3.55 -9.55
CA LEU A 300 13.59 -3.01 -8.96
C LEU A 300 12.42 -3.12 -9.95
N ALA A 301 11.20 -3.14 -9.43
CA ALA A 301 9.99 -3.25 -10.25
C ALA A 301 9.84 -2.07 -11.24
N GLY A 302 10.28 -0.86 -10.85
CA GLY A 302 10.24 0.32 -11.71
C GLY A 302 11.07 0.19 -12.99
N ASP A 303 12.12 -0.62 -12.96
CA ASP A 303 13.01 -0.88 -14.11
C ASP A 303 12.50 -2.02 -15.01
N GLU A 304 11.44 -2.71 -14.60
CA GLU A 304 10.92 -3.89 -15.27
C GLU A 304 9.79 -3.54 -16.26
N ASN A 305 10.11 -3.61 -17.55
CA ASN A 305 9.19 -3.24 -18.64
C ASN A 305 7.86 -3.98 -18.60
N THR A 306 7.86 -5.26 -18.18
CA THR A 306 6.62 -6.06 -18.09
C THR A 306 5.66 -5.58 -17.01
N LEU A 307 6.17 -4.86 -16.00
CA LEU A 307 5.37 -4.31 -14.90
C LEU A 307 4.91 -2.87 -15.14
N LYS A 308 5.44 -2.18 -16.15
CA LYS A 308 5.14 -0.76 -16.46
C LYS A 308 3.66 -0.36 -16.38
N PRO A 309 2.68 -1.17 -16.84
CA PRO A 309 1.26 -0.82 -16.72
C PRO A 309 0.73 -0.74 -15.28
N TYR A 310 1.43 -1.36 -14.33
CA TYR A 310 1.05 -1.47 -12.92
C TYR A 310 1.91 -0.59 -12.00
N ILE A 311 3.02 -0.01 -12.48
CA ILE A 311 3.92 0.81 -11.67
C ILE A 311 3.21 2.11 -11.27
N ARG A 312 3.12 2.35 -9.95
CA ARG A 312 2.66 3.60 -9.35
C ARG A 312 3.36 3.80 -8.02
N GLU A 313 3.66 5.04 -7.65
CA GLU A 313 4.15 5.36 -6.32
C GLU A 313 3.09 4.98 -5.28
N SER A 314 3.40 4.03 -4.39
CA SER A 314 2.41 3.53 -3.43
C SER A 314 1.94 4.62 -2.46
N GLY A 315 2.85 5.56 -2.12
CA GLY A 315 2.55 6.72 -1.28
C GLY A 315 1.43 7.59 -1.83
N GLU A 316 1.46 7.89 -3.14
CA GLU A 316 0.41 8.69 -3.78
C GLU A 316 -0.95 7.98 -3.76
N VAL A 317 -0.95 6.67 -4.02
CA VAL A 317 -2.17 5.85 -4.00
C VAL A 317 -2.78 5.82 -2.59
N LEU A 318 -1.95 5.63 -1.57
CA LEU A 318 -2.38 5.59 -0.18
C LEU A 318 -2.81 6.97 0.33
N GLU A 319 -2.11 8.03 -0.05
CA GLU A 319 -2.48 9.40 0.30
C GLU A 319 -3.84 9.78 -0.27
N GLY A 320 -4.09 9.49 -1.56
CA GLY A 320 -5.41 9.68 -2.17
C GLY A 320 -6.51 8.87 -1.49
N ALA A 321 -6.22 7.63 -1.09
CA ALA A 321 -7.16 6.80 -0.33
C ALA A 321 -7.47 7.41 1.04
N PHE A 322 -6.45 7.85 1.79
CA PHE A 322 -6.65 8.47 3.10
C PHE A 322 -7.40 9.81 3.02
N ALA A 323 -7.11 10.63 2.02
CA ALA A 323 -7.83 11.87 1.77
C ALA A 323 -9.31 11.62 1.47
N SER A 324 -9.64 10.47 0.88
CA SER A 324 -11.01 10.05 0.56
C SER A 324 -11.71 9.28 1.69
N GLY A 325 -11.07 9.13 2.86
CA GLY A 325 -11.63 8.36 3.99
C GLY A 325 -11.69 6.85 3.75
N CYS A 326 -10.97 6.32 2.76
CA CYS A 326 -10.98 4.91 2.40
C CYS A 326 -10.31 4.04 3.48
N ARG A 327 -10.89 2.86 3.76
CA ARG A 327 -10.30 1.88 4.68
C ARG A 327 -9.22 1.06 3.99
N VAL A 328 -8.08 0.91 4.67
CA VAL A 328 -6.91 0.21 4.16
C VAL A 328 -6.65 -1.04 5.01
N PHE A 329 -6.41 -2.18 4.35
CA PHE A 329 -6.05 -3.44 4.98
C PHE A 329 -4.63 -3.84 4.62
N LEU A 330 -3.73 -3.83 5.60
CA LEU A 330 -2.33 -4.22 5.43
C LEU A 330 -2.12 -5.66 5.86
N GLU A 331 -1.77 -6.52 4.90
CA GLU A 331 -1.56 -7.95 5.13
C GLU A 331 -0.08 -8.31 5.27
N GLY A 332 0.37 -8.55 6.51
CA GLY A 332 1.72 -9.01 6.80
C GLY A 332 1.98 -10.48 6.40
N THR A 333 3.25 -10.82 6.24
CA THR A 333 3.73 -12.19 5.97
C THR A 333 4.41 -12.79 7.20
N GLN A 334 4.46 -14.12 7.28
CA GLN A 334 5.06 -14.86 8.40
C GLN A 334 4.46 -14.47 9.78
N GLY A 335 5.11 -14.84 10.88
CA GLY A 335 4.67 -14.53 12.24
C GLY A 335 5.80 -13.94 13.07
N THR A 336 5.45 -13.40 14.23
CA THR A 336 6.35 -12.66 15.13
C THR A 336 7.57 -13.50 15.54
N GLY A 337 7.40 -14.80 15.76
CA GLY A 337 8.49 -15.72 16.11
C GLY A 337 9.51 -15.95 14.97
N LEU A 338 9.22 -15.47 13.77
CA LEU A 338 10.12 -15.46 12.61
C LEU A 338 10.69 -14.07 12.29
N SER A 339 10.44 -13.03 13.09
CA SER A 339 11.05 -11.71 12.88
C SER A 339 12.59 -11.82 12.92
N LEU A 340 13.26 -11.15 11.99
CA LEU A 340 14.73 -11.08 11.94
C LEU A 340 15.32 -10.54 13.25
N PHE A 341 14.66 -9.58 13.89
CA PHE A 341 15.14 -8.90 15.09
C PHE A 341 14.57 -9.47 16.38
N HIS A 342 13.30 -9.92 16.34
CA HIS A 342 12.55 -10.28 17.55
C HIS A 342 12.21 -11.78 17.63
N GLY A 343 12.48 -12.53 16.57
CA GLY A 343 12.33 -13.98 16.53
C GLY A 343 13.53 -14.72 17.13
N PHE A 344 13.54 -16.05 16.97
CA PHE A 344 14.62 -16.89 17.46
C PHE A 344 15.70 -17.09 16.38
N TYR A 345 16.55 -16.08 16.21
CA TYR A 345 17.69 -16.11 15.30
C TYR A 345 18.62 -17.31 15.59
N PRO A 346 19.17 -18.01 14.59
CA PRO A 346 19.14 -17.70 13.14
C PRO A 346 17.93 -18.25 12.37
N HIS A 347 17.02 -18.96 13.01
CA HIS A 347 15.89 -19.65 12.35
C HIS A 347 14.68 -18.73 12.15
N VAL A 348 14.90 -17.63 11.44
CA VAL A 348 13.97 -16.52 11.22
C VAL A 348 13.93 -16.16 9.73
N THR A 349 13.02 -15.25 9.33
CA THR A 349 13.04 -14.68 7.98
C THR A 349 14.01 -13.49 7.91
N SER A 350 14.20 -12.94 6.71
CA SER A 350 15.16 -11.85 6.43
C SER A 350 14.60 -10.45 6.69
N ARG A 351 13.48 -10.34 7.41
CA ARG A 351 12.79 -9.08 7.70
C ARG A 351 12.16 -9.07 9.09
N ASP A 352 11.81 -7.89 9.58
CA ASP A 352 10.95 -7.77 10.75
C ASP A 352 9.48 -8.03 10.37
N THR A 353 8.83 -8.94 11.07
CA THR A 353 7.44 -9.36 10.82
C THR A 353 6.44 -8.71 11.79
N SER A 354 6.91 -7.77 12.63
CA SER A 354 6.04 -7.00 13.52
C SER A 354 5.12 -6.04 12.75
N VAL A 355 4.13 -5.47 13.45
CA VAL A 355 3.29 -4.38 12.93
C VAL A 355 4.13 -3.21 12.43
N SER A 356 5.13 -2.79 13.22
CA SER A 356 6.03 -1.69 12.85
C SER A 356 6.82 -2.02 11.58
N GLY A 357 7.33 -3.24 11.46
CA GLY A 357 8.01 -3.71 10.25
C GLY A 357 7.08 -3.74 9.02
N CYS A 358 5.84 -4.18 9.19
CA CYS A 358 4.85 -4.17 8.11
C CYS A 358 4.51 -2.75 7.65
N LEU A 359 4.33 -1.81 8.59
CA LEU A 359 4.03 -0.41 8.29
C LEU A 359 5.19 0.29 7.57
N ALA A 360 6.42 0.04 8.03
CA ALA A 360 7.62 0.59 7.42
C ALA A 360 7.76 0.12 5.96
N GLU A 361 7.55 -1.17 5.70
CA GLU A 361 7.60 -1.71 4.33
C GLU A 361 6.45 -1.24 3.43
N ALA A 362 5.31 -0.87 4.01
CA ALA A 362 4.17 -0.34 3.29
C ALA A 362 4.25 1.18 3.05
N GLY A 363 5.17 1.89 3.71
CA GLY A 363 5.21 3.35 3.69
C GLY A 363 4.05 4.02 4.46
N ILE A 364 3.52 3.34 5.49
CA ILE A 364 2.35 3.82 6.26
C ILE A 364 2.79 4.36 7.62
N ALA A 365 2.35 5.57 7.96
CA ALA A 365 2.63 6.17 9.26
C ALA A 365 1.90 5.42 10.40
N PRO A 366 2.56 5.12 11.54
CA PRO A 366 1.93 4.41 12.67
C PRO A 366 0.68 5.09 13.22
N SER A 367 0.58 6.42 13.14
CA SER A 367 -0.59 7.17 13.59
C SER A 367 -1.86 6.92 12.76
N ARG A 368 -1.76 6.23 11.61
CA ARG A 368 -2.90 5.83 10.77
C ARG A 368 -3.53 4.51 11.20
N VAL A 369 -2.84 3.73 12.06
CA VAL A 369 -3.30 2.42 12.50
C VAL A 369 -4.54 2.55 13.38
N ARG A 370 -5.61 1.88 12.95
CA ARG A 370 -6.90 1.80 13.62
C ARG A 370 -7.01 0.51 14.43
N ARG A 371 -6.70 -0.63 13.80
CA ARG A 371 -6.74 -1.96 14.44
C ARG A 371 -5.52 -2.79 14.08
N ILE A 372 -5.17 -3.68 14.99
CA ILE A 372 -4.11 -4.66 14.83
C ILE A 372 -4.71 -6.03 15.11
N ILE A 373 -4.83 -6.84 14.07
CA ILE A 373 -5.42 -8.18 14.11
C ILE A 373 -4.27 -9.18 14.10
N MET A 374 -4.03 -9.82 15.24
CA MET A 374 -2.98 -10.82 15.39
C MET A 374 -3.57 -12.22 15.23
N VAL A 375 -3.09 -12.96 14.24
CA VAL A 375 -3.56 -14.32 13.96
C VAL A 375 -2.70 -15.33 14.69
N CYS A 376 -3.36 -16.20 15.45
CA CYS A 376 -2.74 -17.31 16.18
C CYS A 376 -3.47 -18.61 15.82
N ARG A 377 -2.74 -19.73 15.78
CA ARG A 377 -3.34 -21.08 15.70
C ARG A 377 -3.24 -21.79 17.03
N THR A 378 -4.19 -22.67 17.30
CA THR A 378 -4.31 -23.49 18.53
C THR A 378 -3.08 -24.36 18.81
N TYR A 379 -2.47 -24.91 17.77
CA TYR A 379 -1.20 -25.66 17.87
C TYR A 379 -0.16 -25.02 16.94
N PRO A 380 0.86 -24.31 17.47
CA PRO A 380 1.92 -23.74 16.64
C PRO A 380 2.63 -24.79 15.79
N ILE A 381 2.97 -24.42 14.56
CA ILE A 381 3.70 -25.29 13.64
C ILE A 381 4.95 -24.62 13.11
N ARG A 382 5.95 -25.43 12.74
CA ARG A 382 7.12 -25.01 11.96
C ARG A 382 7.34 -25.93 10.77
N VAL A 383 8.08 -25.44 9.78
CA VAL A 383 8.56 -26.29 8.68
C VAL A 383 9.38 -27.44 9.26
N GLU A 384 9.36 -28.61 8.64
CA GLU A 384 10.22 -29.73 8.99
C GLU A 384 11.71 -29.32 9.10
N SER A 385 12.41 -29.92 10.06
CA SER A 385 13.84 -29.69 10.25
C SER A 385 14.64 -30.30 9.09
N PRO A 386 15.64 -29.59 8.53
CA PRO A 386 16.52 -30.17 7.52
C PRO A 386 17.33 -31.35 8.07
N ASN A 387 17.76 -32.26 7.20
CA ASN A 387 18.68 -33.33 7.59
C ASN A 387 19.95 -32.73 8.21
N LYS A 388 20.27 -33.10 9.45
CA LYS A 388 21.41 -32.61 10.25
C LYS A 388 21.31 -31.16 10.75
N SER A 389 20.15 -30.51 10.65
CA SER A 389 19.91 -29.18 11.24
C SER A 389 18.52 -29.09 11.87
N THR A 390 18.13 -27.92 12.36
CA THR A 390 16.81 -27.62 12.89
C THR A 390 16.17 -26.47 12.13
N SER A 391 14.84 -26.51 11.98
CA SER A 391 14.08 -25.36 11.50
C SER A 391 13.78 -24.35 12.61
N GLY A 392 14.35 -24.52 13.81
CA GLY A 392 14.26 -23.60 14.95
C GLY A 392 13.44 -24.12 16.13
N ARG A 393 13.35 -23.29 17.17
CA ARG A 393 12.62 -23.60 18.41
C ARG A 393 11.12 -23.78 18.16
N LEU A 394 10.54 -24.79 18.80
CA LEU A 394 9.11 -25.00 18.95
C LEU A 394 8.86 -25.44 20.40
N ALA A 395 7.82 -24.92 21.06
CA ALA A 395 7.55 -25.25 22.45
C ALA A 395 6.93 -26.65 22.54
N GLN A 396 7.43 -27.48 23.46
CA GLN A 396 6.91 -28.82 23.79
C GLN A 396 6.39 -29.56 22.54
N GLU A 397 7.33 -30.04 21.72
CA GLU A 397 6.99 -30.68 20.46
C GLU A 397 6.11 -31.92 20.68
N LEU A 398 5.13 -32.07 19.80
CA LEU A 398 4.13 -33.12 19.81
C LEU A 398 4.20 -33.92 18.52
N GLU A 399 3.65 -35.14 18.58
CA GLU A 399 3.34 -35.90 17.37
C GLU A 399 1.93 -35.60 16.90
N TRP A 400 1.69 -35.71 15.60
CA TRP A 400 0.34 -35.53 15.03
C TRP A 400 -0.68 -36.53 15.61
N THR A 401 -0.22 -37.67 16.11
CA THR A 401 -1.04 -38.68 16.82
C THR A 401 -1.59 -38.15 18.14
N ASP A 402 -0.87 -37.27 18.84
CA ASP A 402 -1.34 -36.65 20.07
C ASP A 402 -2.54 -35.73 19.77
N ILE A 403 -2.43 -34.93 18.72
CA ILE A 403 -3.51 -34.03 18.27
C ILE A 403 -4.70 -34.85 17.78
N ALA A 404 -4.48 -35.92 17.01
CA ALA A 404 -5.55 -36.81 16.57
C ALA A 404 -6.33 -37.39 17.76
N SER A 405 -5.62 -37.89 18.77
CA SER A 405 -6.20 -38.46 20.00
C SER A 405 -7.01 -37.43 20.79
N ARG A 406 -6.48 -36.22 21.01
CA ARG A 406 -7.14 -35.17 21.79
C ARG A 406 -8.33 -34.54 21.05
N SER A 407 -8.15 -34.24 19.77
CA SER A 407 -9.17 -33.55 18.96
C SER A 407 -10.30 -34.47 18.50
N GLY A 408 -10.03 -35.77 18.32
CA GLY A 408 -10.92 -36.70 17.63
C GLY A 408 -10.91 -36.56 16.10
N ILE A 409 -9.97 -35.83 15.52
CA ILE A 409 -9.77 -35.74 14.07
C ILE A 409 -8.92 -36.93 13.58
N PRO A 410 -9.30 -37.60 12.48
CA PRO A 410 -8.48 -38.66 11.89
C PRO A 410 -7.06 -38.21 11.53
N ILE A 411 -6.07 -39.04 11.83
CA ILE A 411 -4.64 -38.74 11.60
C ILE A 411 -4.33 -38.52 10.12
N GLU A 412 -5.00 -39.24 9.22
CA GLU A 412 -4.86 -39.09 7.78
C GLU A 412 -5.29 -37.69 7.32
N GLU A 413 -6.34 -37.14 7.94
CA GLU A 413 -6.85 -35.81 7.63
C GLU A 413 -5.84 -34.74 8.07
N LEU A 414 -5.31 -34.85 9.29
CA LEU A 414 -4.29 -33.92 9.82
C LEU A 414 -3.02 -33.92 8.95
N ARG A 415 -2.49 -35.10 8.62
CA ARG A 415 -1.29 -35.26 7.78
C ARG A 415 -1.47 -34.72 6.36
N LYS A 416 -2.69 -34.78 5.81
CA LYS A 416 -3.02 -34.21 4.51
C LYS A 416 -3.07 -32.67 4.56
N ASN A 417 -3.65 -32.12 5.61
CA ASN A 417 -3.89 -30.68 5.73
C ASN A 417 -2.63 -29.89 6.12
N GLU A 418 -1.75 -30.47 6.93
CA GLU A 418 -0.63 -29.76 7.56
C GLU A 418 0.69 -29.98 6.80
N ARG A 419 0.66 -29.65 5.51
CA ARG A 419 1.84 -29.55 4.64
C ARG A 419 2.13 -28.10 4.28
N THR A 420 3.39 -27.74 4.06
CA THR A 420 3.75 -26.37 3.65
C THR A 420 3.10 -26.02 2.31
N SER A 421 2.50 -24.84 2.19
CA SER A 421 1.84 -24.39 0.94
C SER A 421 2.81 -24.13 -0.22
N THR A 422 4.08 -23.84 0.08
CA THR A 422 5.08 -23.46 -0.92
C THR A 422 5.98 -24.62 -1.31
N THR A 423 6.46 -25.44 -0.37
CA THR A 423 7.44 -26.52 -0.60
C THR A 423 6.92 -27.94 -0.38
N ASN A 424 5.63 -28.08 -0.06
CA ASN A 424 4.95 -29.35 0.27
C ASN A 424 5.66 -30.27 1.32
N LYS A 425 6.49 -29.71 2.20
CA LYS A 425 7.15 -30.41 3.32
C LYS A 425 6.19 -30.66 4.49
N SER A 426 6.50 -31.66 5.30
CA SER A 426 5.82 -31.94 6.56
C SER A 426 6.01 -30.79 7.56
N ARG A 427 5.18 -30.76 8.59
CA ARG A 427 5.23 -29.74 9.65
C ARG A 427 5.55 -30.39 10.99
N ARG A 428 6.46 -29.77 11.72
CA ARG A 428 6.61 -29.97 13.17
C ARG A 428 5.47 -29.25 13.87
N VAL A 429 4.94 -29.84 14.94
CA VAL A 429 3.86 -29.27 15.74
C VAL A 429 4.24 -29.30 17.22
N GLY A 430 3.74 -28.35 17.99
CA GLY A 430 3.99 -28.28 19.43
C GLY A 430 2.80 -27.75 20.19
N GLU A 431 2.90 -27.78 21.51
CA GLU A 431 1.92 -27.15 22.39
C GLU A 431 1.82 -25.64 22.16
N PHE A 432 0.68 -25.06 22.56
CA PHE A 432 0.51 -23.62 22.49
C PHE A 432 1.54 -22.90 23.38
N ASP A 433 2.35 -22.04 22.78
CA ASP A 433 3.41 -21.31 23.47
C ASP A 433 2.88 -19.99 24.05
N TRP A 434 2.42 -20.04 25.30
CA TRP A 434 1.93 -18.88 26.05
C TRP A 434 2.98 -17.78 26.21
N SER A 435 4.26 -18.14 26.34
CA SER A 435 5.36 -17.18 26.46
C SER A 435 5.56 -16.41 25.15
N LEU A 436 5.50 -17.12 24.02
CA LEU A 436 5.54 -16.51 22.70
C LEU A 436 4.32 -15.61 22.45
N LEU A 437 3.11 -16.05 22.84
CA LEU A 437 1.91 -15.22 22.73
C LEU A 437 2.09 -13.90 23.49
N ARG A 438 2.53 -13.95 24.76
CA ARG A 438 2.73 -12.73 25.56
C ARG A 438 3.77 -11.80 24.94
N ARG A 439 4.87 -12.35 24.42
CA ARG A 439 5.90 -11.56 23.73
C ARG A 439 5.38 -10.93 22.45
N ALA A 440 4.63 -11.68 21.64
CA ALA A 440 4.05 -11.19 20.41
C ALA A 440 3.00 -10.10 20.68
N ALA A 441 2.17 -10.26 21.71
CA ALA A 441 1.21 -9.26 22.13
C ALA A 441 1.88 -7.98 22.64
N PHE A 442 2.94 -8.11 23.44
CA PHE A 442 3.73 -6.95 23.90
C PHE A 442 4.34 -6.18 22.73
N LEU A 443 4.94 -6.88 21.76
CA LEU A 443 5.61 -6.25 20.62
C LEU A 443 4.62 -5.58 19.65
N ASN A 444 3.48 -6.21 19.40
CA ASN A 444 2.57 -5.79 18.35
C ASN A 444 1.34 -5.01 18.85
N GLY A 445 1.02 -5.05 20.15
CA GLY A 445 -0.14 -4.37 20.72
C GLY A 445 -1.46 -4.69 20.01
N PRO A 446 -1.87 -5.96 19.89
CA PRO A 446 -3.08 -6.33 19.16
C PRO A 446 -4.31 -5.67 19.77
N THR A 447 -5.19 -5.16 18.91
CA THR A 447 -6.56 -4.77 19.31
C THR A 447 -7.49 -5.98 19.28
N ASP A 448 -7.16 -6.97 18.45
CA ASP A 448 -7.96 -8.16 18.21
C ASP A 448 -7.03 -9.36 17.98
N VAL A 449 -7.43 -10.53 18.49
CA VAL A 449 -6.83 -11.82 18.16
C VAL A 449 -7.78 -12.59 17.25
N ALA A 450 -7.24 -13.16 16.17
CA ALA A 450 -7.94 -14.14 15.36
C ALA A 450 -7.38 -15.54 15.66
N LEU A 451 -8.15 -16.37 16.36
CA LEU A 451 -7.76 -17.73 16.68
C LEU A 451 -8.22 -18.69 15.57
N THR A 452 -7.31 -19.47 15.00
CA THR A 452 -7.61 -20.40 13.92
C THR A 452 -7.37 -21.85 14.34
N PHE A 453 -7.96 -22.78 13.58
CA PHE A 453 -7.89 -24.22 13.83
C PHE A 453 -8.49 -24.60 15.19
N ALA A 454 -9.62 -23.99 15.56
CA ALA A 454 -10.31 -24.35 16.80
C ALA A 454 -10.80 -25.82 16.79
N ASP A 455 -10.99 -26.44 15.63
CA ASP A 455 -11.29 -27.88 15.53
C ASP A 455 -10.14 -28.76 16.01
N TYR A 456 -8.91 -28.27 16.07
CA TYR A 456 -7.78 -29.05 16.56
C TYR A 456 -7.81 -29.20 18.08
N LEU A 457 -8.58 -28.36 18.80
CA LEU A 457 -8.90 -28.60 20.22
C LEU A 457 -10.00 -29.64 20.35
N SER A 458 -10.99 -29.62 19.46
CA SER A 458 -12.05 -30.64 19.39
C SER A 458 -12.76 -30.62 18.04
N VAL A 459 -12.91 -31.79 17.41
CA VAL A 459 -13.62 -31.97 16.13
C VAL A 459 -15.06 -31.44 16.20
N LYS A 460 -15.66 -31.42 17.40
CA LYS A 460 -17.02 -30.89 17.65
C LYS A 460 -17.14 -29.40 17.32
N ASN A 461 -16.05 -28.64 17.33
CA ASN A 461 -16.08 -27.21 17.02
C ASN A 461 -16.35 -26.91 15.53
N ARG A 462 -16.19 -27.89 14.62
CA ARG A 462 -16.38 -27.68 13.15
C ARG A 462 -17.75 -27.12 12.78
N ASP A 463 -18.76 -27.45 13.56
CA ASP A 463 -20.14 -27.04 13.31
C ASP A 463 -20.58 -25.82 14.11
N ALA A 464 -19.74 -25.35 15.04
CA ALA A 464 -19.99 -24.11 15.76
C ALA A 464 -20.05 -22.91 14.78
N ARG A 465 -21.06 -22.07 14.96
CA ARG A 465 -21.31 -20.81 14.25
C ARG A 465 -21.43 -19.62 15.20
N ARG A 466 -21.60 -19.89 16.50
CA ARG A 466 -21.62 -18.90 17.60
C ARG A 466 -20.65 -19.32 18.68
N PHE A 467 -20.19 -18.37 19.48
CA PHE A 467 -19.19 -18.60 20.52
C PHE A 467 -19.63 -19.65 21.54
N GLU A 468 -20.90 -19.60 21.97
CA GLU A 468 -21.48 -20.49 22.98
C GLU A 468 -21.67 -21.93 22.48
N GLN A 469 -21.49 -22.18 21.18
CA GLN A 469 -21.56 -23.51 20.58
C GLN A 469 -20.21 -24.24 20.58
N LEU A 470 -19.12 -23.55 20.95
CA LEU A 470 -17.80 -24.16 21.11
C LEU A 470 -17.79 -25.09 22.33
N THR A 471 -16.88 -26.06 22.35
CA THR A 471 -16.69 -26.89 23.54
C THR A 471 -16.23 -26.03 24.72
N LEU A 472 -16.58 -26.43 25.94
CA LEU A 472 -16.16 -25.72 27.16
C LEU A 472 -14.63 -25.56 27.24
N GLU A 473 -13.88 -26.58 26.85
CA GLU A 473 -12.42 -26.52 26.75
C GLU A 473 -11.94 -25.42 25.80
N THR A 474 -12.60 -25.27 24.65
CA THR A 474 -12.25 -24.25 23.65
C THR A 474 -12.60 -22.85 24.13
N ILE A 475 -13.74 -22.69 24.83
CA ILE A 475 -14.13 -21.43 25.45
C ILE A 475 -13.08 -21.03 26.51
N ASN A 476 -12.71 -21.94 27.41
CA ASN A 476 -11.67 -21.70 28.42
C ASN A 476 -10.31 -21.35 27.79
N PHE A 477 -9.95 -22.03 26.69
CA PHE A 477 -8.72 -21.73 25.96
C PHE A 477 -8.76 -20.33 25.34
N VAL A 478 -9.90 -19.94 24.74
CA VAL A 478 -10.09 -18.60 24.19
C VAL A 478 -9.95 -17.53 25.28
N GLU A 479 -10.61 -17.70 26.43
CA GLU A 479 -10.49 -16.76 27.54
C GLU A 479 -9.05 -16.62 28.03
N GLU A 480 -8.28 -17.71 28.06
CA GLU A 480 -6.87 -17.65 28.45
C GLU A 480 -6.02 -16.91 27.40
N VAL A 481 -6.28 -17.13 26.11
CA VAL A 481 -5.66 -16.34 25.03
C VAL A 481 -5.98 -14.85 25.20
N GLU A 482 -7.23 -14.51 25.54
CA GLU A 482 -7.65 -13.12 25.78
C GLU A 482 -6.87 -12.48 26.94
N ARG A 483 -6.75 -13.19 28.06
CA ARG A 483 -5.99 -12.74 29.24
C ARG A 483 -4.50 -12.54 28.92
N VAL A 484 -3.88 -13.53 28.28
CA VAL A 484 -2.43 -13.49 27.98
C VAL A 484 -2.10 -12.46 26.90
N ALA A 485 -2.93 -12.34 25.85
CA ALA A 485 -2.76 -11.32 24.82
C ALA A 485 -3.12 -9.91 25.30
N ALA A 486 -3.93 -9.79 26.35
CA ALA A 486 -4.58 -8.56 26.78
C ALA A 486 -5.40 -7.91 25.64
N ALA A 487 -6.07 -8.75 24.84
CA ALA A 487 -6.88 -8.37 23.70
C ALA A 487 -7.98 -9.41 23.46
N PRO A 488 -9.20 -9.02 23.02
CA PRO A 488 -10.28 -9.96 22.75
C PRO A 488 -9.94 -10.89 21.59
N VAL A 489 -10.44 -12.13 21.63
CA VAL A 489 -10.40 -13.05 20.49
C VAL A 489 -11.64 -12.80 19.65
N SER A 490 -11.55 -11.79 18.80
CA SER A 490 -12.69 -11.29 18.03
C SER A 490 -13.06 -12.18 16.84
N LEU A 491 -12.16 -13.04 16.37
CA LEU A 491 -12.41 -13.97 15.26
C LEU A 491 -11.97 -15.39 15.63
N ILE A 492 -12.81 -16.39 15.37
CA ILE A 492 -12.49 -17.80 15.62
C ILE A 492 -12.77 -18.63 14.36
N ALA A 493 -11.72 -19.13 13.71
CA ALA A 493 -11.87 -20.04 12.57
C ALA A 493 -11.92 -21.49 13.05
N THR A 494 -13.09 -22.12 12.87
CA THR A 494 -13.36 -23.49 13.33
C THR A 494 -12.95 -24.58 12.36
N ARG A 495 -12.67 -24.24 11.09
CA ARG A 495 -12.02 -25.09 10.08
C ARG A 495 -11.64 -24.24 8.87
N PHE A 496 -10.89 -24.82 7.94
CA PHE A 496 -10.57 -24.17 6.67
C PHE A 496 -11.79 -24.15 5.72
N HIS A 497 -12.71 -23.22 5.95
CA HIS A 497 -13.91 -23.02 5.13
C HIS A 497 -14.45 -21.59 5.31
N PHE A 498 -14.91 -20.97 4.22
CA PHE A 498 -15.31 -19.55 4.26
C PHE A 498 -16.46 -19.20 5.21
N ARG A 499 -17.34 -20.16 5.52
CA ARG A 499 -18.45 -20.02 6.50
C ARG A 499 -18.09 -20.46 7.93
N SER A 500 -16.83 -20.83 8.17
CA SER A 500 -16.39 -21.40 9.44
C SER A 500 -15.54 -20.42 10.23
N ILE A 501 -15.95 -19.14 10.21
CA ILE A 501 -15.40 -18.08 11.05
C ILE A 501 -16.54 -17.56 11.91
N ILE A 502 -16.37 -17.63 13.23
CA ILE A 502 -17.23 -16.98 14.22
C ILE A 502 -16.68 -15.57 14.39
N ASP A 503 -17.48 -14.57 14.07
CA ASP A 503 -17.10 -13.15 14.18
C ASP A 503 -17.78 -12.51 15.38
N ARG A 504 -16.99 -12.22 16.41
CA ARG A 504 -17.40 -11.62 17.69
C ARG A 504 -17.20 -10.10 17.73
N ARG A 505 -16.73 -9.46 16.63
CA ARG A 505 -16.45 -8.01 16.61
C ARG A 505 -17.68 -7.11 16.77
N ALA A 506 -18.87 -7.66 16.51
CA ALA A 506 -20.14 -6.95 16.57
C ALA A 506 -20.94 -7.21 17.87
N TRP A 507 -20.38 -7.96 18.81
CA TRP A 507 -21.07 -8.50 19.98
C TRP A 507 -20.64 -7.79 21.26
#